data_AF-A0A0M1JBI2-F1
#
_entry.id   AF-A0A0M1JBI2-F1
#
_cell.length_a   1.000
_cell.length_b   1.000
_cell.length_c   1.000
_cell.angle_alpha   90.00
_cell.angle_beta   90.00
_cell.angle_gamma   90.00
#
_symmetry.space_group_name_H-M   'P 1'
#
loop_
_entity.id
_entity.type
_entity.pdbx_description
1 polymer ?
#
loop_
_entity_poly.entity_id
_entity_poly.type
_entity_poly.pdbx_seq_one_letter_code
_entity_poly.pdbx_strand_id
1 'polypeptide(L)'
;MQIRSLLSIASLLFLLISMPSQVTAVDCMADQEKALPEVMQCLSNQIQQLAGENKRLQTDVVNLQSNVQKLTSENQNLQTEVANLRGENRRLRNDVTKLKDAVQVAKNGNVGIGTNTPGQLLELLRNDADVAVRFHDPGQYWYTMGIDRSDAGTFKITKGGNLDANSILSLTYVGNVGIGTTKPQYKLDVKGTIRGQNVSPSDQRLKHNIHPLHDSLTKVTQLRGVSFNWKDNSQNQTTQIGLIAQEVEPIFPELVSTDSKGYKSIAYGKLTVVLVEAIKELQQQVAALKAQ
;
A
#
# COMPACT_ATOMS: atom_id res chain seq x y z
N MET A 1 15.96 54.66 8.65
CA MET A 1 17.25 53.93 8.72
C MET A 1 18.38 54.95 8.88
N GLN A 2 18.51 55.58 10.05
CA GLN A 2 19.45 56.71 10.24
C GLN A 2 20.00 56.90 11.68
N ILE A 3 19.96 55.88 12.54
CA ILE A 3 20.43 56.02 13.95
C ILE A 3 21.61 55.09 14.30
N ARG A 4 21.97 54.11 13.46
CA ARG A 4 23.06 53.16 13.79
C ARG A 4 24.47 53.57 13.32
N SER A 5 24.65 54.62 12.52
CA SER A 5 25.99 55.07 12.09
C SER A 5 26.66 56.06 13.05
N LEU A 6 25.91 56.70 13.94
CA LEU A 6 26.44 57.71 14.86
C LEU A 6 27.07 57.11 16.13
N LEU A 7 26.60 55.95 16.61
CA LEU A 7 27.21 55.28 17.77
C LEU A 7 28.62 54.72 17.46
N SER A 8 28.86 54.28 16.22
CA SER A 8 30.16 53.70 15.84
C SER A 8 31.27 54.74 15.72
N ILE A 9 30.93 55.99 15.40
CA ILE A 9 31.91 57.08 15.27
C ILE A 9 32.23 57.66 16.66
N ALA A 10 31.22 57.79 17.53
CA ALA A 10 31.44 58.26 18.90
C ALA A 10 32.29 57.28 19.74
N SER A 11 32.11 55.96 19.56
CA SER A 11 32.95 54.97 20.25
C SER A 11 34.38 54.87 19.69
N LEU A 12 34.59 55.15 18.39
CA LEU A 12 35.92 55.27 17.82
C LEU A 12 36.63 56.56 18.29
N LEU A 13 35.88 57.65 18.44
CA LEU A 13 36.39 58.92 18.97
C LEU A 13 36.76 58.80 20.47
N PHE A 14 36.01 57.99 21.23
CA PHE A 14 36.32 57.72 22.64
C PHE A 14 37.56 56.82 22.81
N LEU A 15 37.80 55.89 21.88
CA LEU A 15 39.04 55.09 21.86
C LEU A 15 40.28 55.93 21.47
N LEU A 16 40.10 56.99 20.66
CA LEU A 16 41.17 57.93 20.33
C LEU A 16 41.53 58.89 21.49
N ILE A 17 40.60 59.11 22.43
CA ILE A 17 40.81 59.97 23.62
C ILE A 17 41.31 59.17 24.84
N SER A 18 41.26 57.83 24.80
CA SER A 18 41.81 56.95 25.86
C SER A 18 43.17 56.31 25.51
N MET A 19 43.87 56.81 24.49
CA MET A 19 45.28 56.45 24.33
C MET A 19 46.08 57.09 25.47
N PRO A 20 46.95 56.32 26.16
CA PRO A 20 47.80 56.89 27.20
C PRO A 20 48.57 58.07 26.60
N SER A 21 48.60 59.16 27.36
CA SER A 21 49.24 60.43 27.07
C SER A 21 50.46 60.23 26.18
N GLN A 22 50.47 60.85 24.99
CA GLN A 22 51.69 60.89 24.21
C GLN A 22 52.77 61.52 25.08
N VAL A 23 53.74 60.69 25.50
CA VAL A 23 54.97 61.11 26.17
C VAL A 23 55.76 61.89 25.12
N THR A 24 55.46 63.17 24.99
CA THR A 24 56.18 64.03 24.06
C THR A 24 57.47 64.49 24.72
N ALA A 25 58.59 64.37 24.02
CA ALA A 25 59.90 64.87 24.44
C ALA A 25 59.88 66.37 24.84
N VAL A 26 58.82 67.08 24.46
CA VAL A 26 58.50 68.47 24.81
C VAL A 26 58.44 68.69 26.33
N ASP A 27 57.93 67.74 27.13
CA ASP A 27 57.80 67.92 28.59
C ASP A 27 59.14 67.86 29.33
N CYS A 28 60.13 67.12 28.82
CA CYS A 28 61.46 67.07 29.42
C CYS A 28 62.33 68.29 29.08
N MET A 29 61.94 69.08 28.07
CA MET A 29 62.68 70.25 27.58
C MET A 29 61.96 71.59 27.84
N ALA A 30 60.82 71.58 28.54
CA ALA A 30 59.95 72.75 28.73
C ALA A 30 60.52 73.83 29.70
N ASP A 31 61.52 73.52 30.51
CA ASP A 31 62.23 74.48 31.36
C ASP A 31 63.59 74.86 30.73
N GLN A 32 63.76 76.13 30.31
CA GLN A 32 65.04 76.64 29.77
C GLN A 32 66.16 76.79 30.82
N GLU A 33 65.93 76.36 32.08
CA GLU A 33 66.86 76.50 33.21
C GLU A 33 67.35 75.16 33.79
N LYS A 34 66.91 74.01 33.24
CA LYS A 34 67.34 72.69 33.75
C LYS A 34 68.77 72.35 33.34
N ALA A 35 69.59 71.94 34.31
CA ALA A 35 70.93 71.43 34.06
C ALA A 35 70.85 70.14 33.21
N LEU A 36 71.77 69.99 32.26
CA LEU A 36 71.82 68.86 31.31
C LEU A 36 71.57 67.46 31.92
N PRO A 37 72.07 67.12 33.13
CA PRO A 37 71.81 65.83 33.76
C PRO A 37 70.34 65.57 34.09
N GLU A 38 69.57 66.60 34.46
CA GLU A 38 68.15 66.45 34.83
C GLU A 38 67.26 66.20 33.61
N VAL A 39 67.56 66.87 32.49
CA VAL A 39 66.90 66.61 31.20
C VAL A 39 67.21 65.19 30.72
N MET A 40 68.47 64.74 30.85
CA MET A 40 68.88 63.37 30.50
C MET A 40 68.19 62.32 31.38
N GLN A 41 68.00 62.58 32.68
CA GLN A 41 67.28 61.66 33.57
C GLN A 41 65.78 61.61 33.26
N CYS A 42 65.16 62.75 32.94
CA CYS A 42 63.76 62.81 32.51
C CYS A 42 63.53 62.00 31.22
N LEU A 43 64.38 62.22 30.20
CA LEU A 43 64.34 61.47 28.95
C LEU A 43 64.57 59.97 29.17
N SER A 44 65.50 59.60 30.06
CA SER A 44 65.74 58.20 30.44
C SER A 44 64.48 57.54 31.04
N ASN A 45 63.79 58.20 31.96
CA ASN A 45 62.56 57.70 32.57
C ASN A 45 61.43 57.54 31.52
N GLN A 46 61.27 58.51 30.63
CA GLN A 46 60.30 58.44 29.52
C GLN A 46 60.61 57.28 28.56
N ILE A 47 61.89 57.08 28.21
CA ILE A 47 62.34 55.94 27.40
C ILE A 47 62.03 54.61 28.09
N GLN A 48 62.24 54.51 29.40
CA GLN A 48 61.91 53.31 30.18
C GLN A 48 60.40 53.04 30.20
N GLN A 49 59.56 54.07 30.35
CA GLN A 49 58.11 53.93 30.31
C GLN A 49 57.64 53.47 28.92
N LEU A 50 58.11 54.11 27.84
CA LEU A 50 57.79 53.73 26.47
C LEU A 50 58.27 52.30 26.15
N ALA A 51 59.42 51.89 26.66
CA ALA A 51 59.90 50.51 26.53
C ALA A 51 58.98 49.51 27.25
N GLY A 52 58.46 49.87 28.43
CA GLY A 52 57.47 49.07 29.17
C GLY A 52 56.14 48.93 28.43
N GLU A 53 55.61 50.03 27.90
CA GLU A 53 54.38 50.03 27.09
C GLU A 53 54.55 49.23 25.80
N ASN A 54 55.67 49.37 25.09
CA ASN A 54 55.99 48.57 23.91
C ASN A 54 56.04 47.08 24.23
N LYS A 55 56.61 46.69 25.38
CA LYS A 55 56.64 45.29 25.81
C LYS A 55 55.22 44.76 26.09
N ARG A 56 54.36 45.55 26.74
CA ARG A 56 52.95 45.18 26.97
C ARG A 56 52.19 45.03 25.65
N LEU A 57 52.34 45.99 24.74
CA LEU A 57 51.73 45.93 23.40
C LEU A 57 52.19 44.70 22.61
N GLN A 58 53.48 44.35 22.69
CA GLN A 58 53.99 43.12 22.08
C GLN A 58 53.32 41.86 22.66
N THR A 59 53.11 41.80 23.98
CA THR A 59 52.37 40.70 24.63
C THR A 59 50.91 40.64 24.15
N ASP A 60 50.23 41.79 24.08
CA ASP A 60 48.84 41.86 23.62
C ASP A 60 48.70 41.42 22.16
N VAL A 61 49.64 41.82 21.29
CA VAL A 61 49.70 41.37 19.89
C VAL A 61 49.83 39.85 19.80
N VAL A 62 50.70 39.24 20.61
CA VAL A 62 50.86 37.77 20.64
C VAL A 62 49.58 37.08 21.12
N ASN A 63 48.91 37.62 22.15
CA ASN A 63 47.64 37.08 22.64
C ASN A 63 46.52 37.19 21.59
N LEU A 64 46.43 38.33 20.89
CA LEU A 64 45.48 38.54 19.80
C LEU A 64 45.74 37.59 18.63
N GLN A 65 47.01 37.37 18.27
CA GLN A 65 47.39 36.39 17.24
C GLN A 65 46.94 34.97 17.61
N SER A 66 47.10 34.56 18.87
CA SER A 66 46.62 33.27 19.37
C SER A 66 45.09 33.14 19.28
N ASN A 67 44.35 34.18 19.68
CA ASN A 67 42.88 34.18 19.56
C ASN A 67 42.41 34.11 18.10
N VAL A 68 43.07 34.84 17.20
CA VAL A 68 42.77 34.79 15.75
C VAL A 68 43.02 33.38 15.20
N GLN A 69 44.09 32.71 15.61
CA GLN A 69 44.35 31.32 15.21
C GLN A 69 43.25 30.38 15.72
N LYS A 70 42.85 30.50 16.99
CA LYS A 70 41.77 29.68 17.56
C LYS A 70 40.45 29.88 16.82
N LEU A 71 40.04 31.13 16.58
CA LEU A 71 38.83 31.46 15.81
C LEU A 71 38.91 30.96 14.37
N THR A 72 40.10 30.94 13.77
CA THR A 72 40.31 30.39 12.42
C THR A 72 40.06 28.89 12.40
N SER A 73 40.60 28.15 13.37
CA SER A 73 40.36 26.71 13.51
C SER A 73 38.90 26.39 13.79
N GLU A 74 38.23 27.15 14.67
CA GLU A 74 36.79 26.99 14.93
C GLU A 74 35.95 27.24 13.66
N ASN A 75 36.27 28.28 12.89
CA ASN A 75 35.60 28.55 11.62
C ASN A 75 35.80 27.42 10.59
N GLN A 76 37.00 26.84 10.50
CA GLN A 76 37.25 25.68 9.64
C GLN A 76 36.44 24.45 10.06
N ASN A 77 36.34 24.20 11.37
CA ASN A 77 35.52 23.12 11.93
C ASN A 77 34.04 23.34 11.60
N LEU A 78 33.51 24.55 11.82
CA LEU A 78 32.12 24.90 11.48
C LEU A 78 31.83 24.78 9.99
N GLN A 79 32.76 25.19 9.12
CA GLN A 79 32.63 25.01 7.68
C GLN A 79 32.52 23.54 7.29
N THR A 80 33.30 22.68 7.94
CA THR A 80 33.27 21.22 7.75
C THR A 80 31.92 20.64 8.19
N GLU A 81 31.42 21.03 9.37
CA GLU A 81 30.12 20.60 9.87
C GLU A 81 28.97 21.01 8.95
N VAL A 82 28.98 22.25 8.47
CA VAL A 82 27.98 22.75 7.50
C VAL A 82 28.04 21.97 6.19
N ALA A 83 29.24 21.61 5.71
CA ALA A 83 29.39 20.77 4.52
C ALA A 83 28.78 19.38 4.72
N ASN A 84 29.03 18.76 5.88
CA ASN A 84 28.46 17.45 6.24
C ASN A 84 26.93 17.51 6.33
N LEU A 85 26.38 18.50 7.03
CA LEU A 85 24.93 18.71 7.15
C LEU A 85 24.24 18.96 5.80
N ARG A 86 24.92 19.66 4.87
CA ARG A 86 24.43 19.82 3.49
C ARG A 86 24.41 18.50 2.73
N GLY A 87 25.42 17.65 2.94
CA GLY A 87 25.49 16.30 2.39
C GLY A 87 24.35 15.41 2.89
N GLU A 88 24.11 15.39 4.20
CA GLU A 88 23.02 14.64 4.81
C GLU A 88 21.64 15.11 4.34
N ASN A 89 21.41 16.43 4.29
CA ASN A 89 20.16 16.99 3.77
C ASN A 89 19.90 16.57 2.31
N ARG A 90 20.95 16.47 1.48
CA ARG A 90 20.81 15.99 0.11
C ARG A 90 20.41 14.51 0.07
N ARG A 91 21.01 13.66 0.92
CA ARG A 91 20.65 12.24 1.04
C ARG A 91 19.20 12.08 1.50
N LEU A 92 18.80 12.76 2.56
CA LEU A 92 17.44 12.73 3.09
C LEU A 92 16.40 13.16 2.05
N ARG A 93 16.68 14.22 1.28
CA ARG A 93 15.79 14.64 0.19
C ARG A 93 15.62 13.56 -0.86
N ASN A 94 16.70 12.87 -1.24
CA ASN A 94 16.63 11.78 -2.21
C ASN A 94 15.82 10.60 -1.67
N ASP A 95 15.99 10.23 -0.40
CA ASP A 95 15.25 9.14 0.22
C ASP A 95 13.75 9.47 0.33
N VAL A 96 13.40 10.70 0.68
CA VAL A 96 12.00 11.18 0.68
C VAL A 96 11.38 11.13 -0.72
N THR A 97 12.12 11.49 -1.76
CA THR A 97 11.62 11.41 -3.14
C THR A 97 11.32 9.96 -3.52
N LYS A 98 12.25 9.02 -3.26
CA LYS A 98 12.03 7.59 -3.55
C LYS A 98 10.83 7.01 -2.81
N LEU A 99 10.63 7.41 -1.55
CA LEU A 99 9.49 6.95 -0.76
C LEU A 99 8.16 7.47 -1.30
N LYS A 100 8.12 8.73 -1.75
CA LYS A 100 6.93 9.33 -2.38
C LYS A 100 6.51 8.60 -3.66
N ASP A 101 7.47 8.19 -4.47
CA ASP A 101 7.19 7.46 -5.71
C ASP A 101 6.65 6.03 -5.46
N ALA A 102 6.98 5.43 -4.31
CA ALA A 102 6.52 4.09 -3.94
C ALA A 102 5.13 4.10 -3.28
N VAL A 103 4.91 5.03 -2.35
CA VAL A 103 3.65 5.20 -1.60
C VAL A 103 3.29 6.68 -1.58
N GLN A 104 2.19 7.02 -2.25
CA GLN A 104 1.72 8.39 -2.37
C GLN A 104 0.47 8.60 -1.51
N VAL A 105 0.51 9.54 -0.58
CA VAL A 105 -0.70 10.05 0.10
C VAL A 105 -1.15 11.31 -0.64
N ALA A 106 -2.32 11.26 -1.27
CA ALA A 106 -2.92 12.39 -1.96
C ALA A 106 -3.49 13.41 -0.96
N LYS A 107 -3.70 14.67 -1.41
CA LYS A 107 -4.19 15.76 -0.54
C LYS A 107 -5.55 15.47 0.10
N ASN A 108 -6.35 14.61 -0.51
CA ASN A 108 -7.66 14.18 -0.02
C ASN A 108 -7.57 13.00 0.97
N GLY A 109 -6.38 12.53 1.31
CA GLY A 109 -6.15 11.40 2.22
C GLY A 109 -6.08 10.02 1.54
N ASN A 110 -6.33 9.93 0.24
CA ASN A 110 -6.21 8.67 -0.51
C ASN A 110 -4.75 8.20 -0.56
N VAL A 111 -4.53 6.89 -0.45
CA VAL A 111 -3.21 6.24 -0.53
C VAL A 111 -3.10 5.49 -1.86
N GLY A 112 -2.11 5.85 -2.66
CA GLY A 112 -1.70 5.14 -3.87
C GLY A 112 -0.43 4.33 -3.61
N ILE A 113 -0.43 3.06 -3.99
CA ILE A 113 0.79 2.24 -4.06
C ILE A 113 1.01 1.89 -5.53
N GLY A 114 2.06 2.47 -6.12
CA GLY A 114 2.32 2.39 -7.56
C GLY A 114 1.45 3.30 -8.46
N THR A 115 0.68 4.23 -7.86
CA THR A 115 -0.05 5.29 -8.57
C THR A 115 0.06 6.62 -7.83
N ASN A 116 0.19 7.73 -8.58
CA ASN A 116 0.29 9.09 -8.03
C ASN A 116 -1.06 9.82 -7.97
N THR A 117 -2.12 9.21 -8.53
CA THR A 117 -3.45 9.81 -8.63
C THR A 117 -4.52 8.80 -8.19
N PRO A 118 -4.51 8.36 -6.91
CA PRO A 118 -5.45 7.34 -6.44
C PRO A 118 -6.90 7.85 -6.47
N GLY A 119 -7.77 7.13 -7.18
CA GLY A 119 -9.20 7.42 -7.32
C GLY A 119 -10.06 6.98 -6.14
N GLN A 120 -9.51 6.18 -5.22
CA GLN A 120 -10.17 5.66 -4.02
C GLN A 120 -9.26 5.79 -2.79
N LEU A 121 -9.80 5.56 -1.58
CA LEU A 121 -9.04 5.66 -0.32
C LEU A 121 -7.74 4.85 -0.34
N LEU A 122 -7.74 3.69 -0.98
CA LEU A 122 -6.55 2.89 -1.25
C LEU A 122 -6.62 2.37 -2.69
N GLU A 123 -5.59 2.67 -3.49
CA GLU A 123 -5.44 2.15 -4.84
C GLU A 123 -4.05 1.51 -5.01
N LEU A 124 -4.04 0.24 -5.42
CA LEU A 124 -2.82 -0.47 -5.77
C LEU A 124 -2.79 -0.58 -7.29
N LEU A 125 -1.68 -0.18 -7.90
CA LEU A 125 -1.50 -0.20 -9.34
C LEU A 125 -0.11 -0.74 -9.68
N ARG A 126 -0.05 -1.68 -10.62
CA ARG A 126 1.19 -2.11 -11.26
C ARG A 126 0.96 -2.24 -12.77
N ASN A 127 1.86 -1.65 -13.54
CA ASN A 127 1.76 -1.61 -15.00
C ASN A 127 2.57 -2.71 -15.70
N ASP A 128 3.41 -3.43 -14.95
CA ASP A 128 4.41 -4.36 -15.44
C ASP A 128 4.22 -5.79 -14.90
N ALA A 129 3.33 -5.98 -13.93
CA ALA A 129 3.07 -7.26 -13.27
C ALA A 129 1.65 -7.29 -12.70
N ASP A 130 1.29 -8.43 -12.12
CA ASP A 130 0.07 -8.58 -11.34
C ASP A 130 0.09 -7.68 -10.10
N VAL A 131 -1.08 -7.14 -9.77
CA VAL A 131 -1.29 -6.37 -8.54
C VAL A 131 -2.00 -7.25 -7.54
N ALA A 132 -1.40 -7.43 -6.37
CA ALA A 132 -1.95 -8.29 -5.33
C ALA A 132 -1.60 -7.81 -3.93
N VAL A 133 -2.46 -8.18 -2.99
CA VAL A 133 -2.20 -8.11 -1.55
C VAL A 133 -1.98 -9.54 -1.06
N ARG A 134 -0.87 -9.74 -0.34
CA ARG A 134 -0.50 -11.04 0.24
C ARG A 134 -0.70 -11.02 1.75
N PHE A 135 -1.41 -12.02 2.25
CA PHE A 135 -1.55 -12.33 3.66
C PHE A 135 -0.71 -13.57 3.96
N HIS A 136 0.26 -13.43 4.86
CA HIS A 136 1.26 -14.45 5.15
C HIS A 136 1.43 -14.59 6.66
N ASP A 137 1.30 -15.82 7.14
CA ASP A 137 1.79 -16.24 8.45
C ASP A 137 3.17 -16.90 8.27
N PRO A 138 4.15 -16.74 9.21
CA PRO A 138 5.49 -17.32 9.10
C PRO A 138 5.54 -18.83 8.80
N GLY A 139 4.45 -19.57 8.98
CA GLY A 139 4.27 -20.91 8.44
C GLY A 139 4.07 -20.97 6.91
N GLN A 140 3.39 -22.03 6.46
CA GLN A 140 3.08 -22.29 5.04
C GLN A 140 1.69 -21.77 4.63
N TYR A 141 1.05 -20.94 5.44
CA TYR A 141 -0.32 -20.44 5.22
C TYR A 141 -0.31 -19.06 4.58
N TRP A 142 -0.35 -19.05 3.26
CA TRP A 142 -0.28 -17.82 2.48
C TRP A 142 -1.54 -17.74 1.62
N TYR A 143 -2.15 -16.57 1.59
CA TYR A 143 -3.23 -16.25 0.68
C TYR A 143 -2.89 -14.97 -0.06
N THR A 144 -3.06 -14.99 -1.37
CA THR A 144 -2.85 -13.82 -2.21
C THR A 144 -4.15 -13.50 -2.90
N MET A 145 -4.56 -12.22 -2.86
CA MET A 145 -5.72 -11.74 -3.58
C MET A 145 -5.37 -10.55 -4.46
N GLY A 146 -5.86 -10.54 -5.69
CA GLY A 146 -5.47 -9.51 -6.65
C GLY A 146 -5.96 -9.76 -8.05
N ILE A 147 -5.45 -8.96 -8.99
CA ILE A 147 -5.76 -9.04 -10.41
C ILE A 147 -4.62 -9.76 -11.11
N ASP A 148 -4.93 -10.91 -11.71
CA ASP A 148 -4.02 -11.64 -12.58
C ASP A 148 -4.18 -11.12 -14.01
N ARG A 149 -3.21 -10.32 -14.42
CA ARG A 149 -3.21 -9.70 -15.75
C ARG A 149 -2.92 -10.72 -16.84
N SER A 150 -2.19 -11.79 -16.52
CA SER A 150 -1.91 -12.87 -17.47
C SER A 150 -3.15 -13.72 -17.76
N ASP A 151 -4.13 -13.76 -16.86
CA ASP A 151 -5.42 -14.43 -17.01
C ASP A 151 -6.57 -13.43 -17.28
N ALA A 152 -6.36 -12.55 -18.27
CA ALA A 152 -7.34 -11.57 -18.75
C ALA A 152 -7.89 -10.62 -17.67
N GLY A 153 -7.07 -10.28 -16.67
CA GLY A 153 -7.47 -9.36 -15.59
C GLY A 153 -8.47 -9.98 -14.61
N THR A 154 -8.49 -11.31 -14.51
CA THR A 154 -9.35 -12.02 -13.56
C THR A 154 -8.94 -11.68 -12.13
N PHE A 155 -9.91 -11.31 -11.30
CA PHE A 155 -9.68 -11.14 -9.88
C PHE A 155 -9.65 -12.52 -9.20
N LYS A 156 -8.59 -12.81 -8.45
CA LYS A 156 -8.34 -14.14 -7.89
C LYS A 156 -8.07 -14.09 -6.39
N ILE A 157 -8.43 -15.17 -5.72
CA ILE A 157 -7.95 -15.52 -4.38
C ILE A 157 -7.24 -16.87 -4.51
N THR A 158 -5.94 -16.90 -4.23
CA THR A 158 -5.10 -18.09 -4.39
C THR A 158 -4.50 -18.52 -3.06
N LYS A 159 -4.26 -19.83 -2.94
CA LYS A 159 -3.39 -20.36 -1.89
C LYS A 159 -1.94 -20.23 -2.36
N GLY A 160 -1.10 -19.57 -1.59
CA GLY A 160 0.31 -19.36 -1.91
C GLY A 160 0.66 -17.90 -2.16
N GLY A 161 1.87 -17.68 -2.69
CA GLY A 161 2.42 -16.34 -2.88
C GLY A 161 2.04 -15.65 -4.19
N ASN A 162 1.57 -16.39 -5.19
CA ASN A 162 1.34 -15.88 -6.54
C ASN A 162 -0.12 -16.08 -6.97
N LEU A 163 -0.60 -15.23 -7.88
CA LEU A 163 -1.88 -15.44 -8.56
C LEU A 163 -1.65 -16.46 -9.69
N ASP A 164 -1.86 -17.74 -9.41
CA ASP A 164 -1.60 -18.83 -10.36
C ASP A 164 -2.86 -19.67 -10.67
N ALA A 165 -2.65 -20.80 -11.36
CA ALA A 165 -3.72 -21.72 -11.76
C ALA A 165 -4.40 -22.43 -10.57
N ASN A 166 -3.85 -22.39 -9.36
CA ASN A 166 -4.41 -23.00 -8.14
C ASN A 166 -5.35 -22.05 -7.38
N SER A 167 -6.08 -21.22 -8.12
CA SER A 167 -7.01 -20.26 -7.52
C SER A 167 -8.17 -20.97 -6.83
N ILE A 168 -8.45 -20.53 -5.60
CA ILE A 168 -9.61 -20.99 -4.82
C ILE A 168 -10.87 -20.32 -5.38
N LEU A 169 -10.78 -19.02 -5.63
CA LEU A 169 -11.85 -18.22 -6.22
C LEU A 169 -11.31 -17.42 -7.39
N SER A 170 -12.07 -17.38 -8.48
CA SER A 170 -11.85 -16.50 -9.62
C SER A 170 -13.13 -15.70 -9.91
N LEU A 171 -12.97 -14.41 -10.20
CA LEU A 171 -14.01 -13.53 -10.69
C LEU A 171 -13.51 -12.93 -12.01
N THR A 172 -14.06 -13.41 -13.11
CA THR A 172 -13.66 -12.95 -14.44
C THR A 172 -14.24 -11.57 -14.72
N TYR A 173 -13.63 -10.84 -15.66
CA TYR A 173 -14.13 -9.51 -16.04
C TYR A 173 -15.54 -9.54 -16.67
N VAL A 174 -15.99 -10.70 -17.17
CA VAL A 174 -17.35 -10.92 -17.68
C VAL A 174 -18.37 -11.30 -16.59
N GLY A 175 -17.95 -11.30 -15.32
CA GLY A 175 -18.79 -11.52 -14.15
C GLY A 175 -19.15 -12.98 -13.89
N ASN A 176 -18.29 -13.93 -14.28
CA ASN A 176 -18.43 -15.32 -13.87
C ASN A 176 -17.57 -15.58 -12.63
N VAL A 177 -18.11 -16.35 -11.69
CA VAL A 177 -17.44 -16.78 -10.46
C VAL A 177 -17.02 -18.25 -10.59
N GLY A 178 -15.73 -18.52 -10.50
CA GLY A 178 -15.19 -19.87 -10.41
C GLY A 178 -14.78 -20.21 -8.98
N ILE A 179 -15.18 -21.37 -8.46
CA ILE A 179 -14.66 -21.93 -7.21
C ILE A 179 -13.91 -23.23 -7.55
N GLY A 180 -12.60 -23.26 -7.25
CA GLY A 180 -11.71 -24.35 -7.65
C GLY A 180 -11.41 -24.44 -9.16
N THR A 181 -11.81 -23.41 -9.92
CA THR A 181 -11.51 -23.27 -11.35
C THR A 181 -11.19 -21.81 -11.67
N THR A 182 -10.27 -21.58 -12.61
CA THR A 182 -9.94 -20.25 -13.15
C THR A 182 -10.68 -19.92 -14.43
N LYS A 183 -11.38 -20.90 -15.03
CA LYS A 183 -12.07 -20.74 -16.32
C LYS A 183 -13.57 -21.05 -16.19
N PRO A 184 -14.32 -20.31 -15.36
CA PRO A 184 -15.73 -20.58 -15.14
C PRO A 184 -16.55 -20.39 -16.43
N GLN A 185 -17.30 -21.42 -16.81
CA GLN A 185 -18.11 -21.42 -18.03
C GLN A 185 -19.54 -20.90 -17.80
N TYR A 186 -19.94 -20.79 -16.54
CA TYR A 186 -21.24 -20.30 -16.08
C TYR A 186 -21.08 -19.14 -15.10
N LYS A 187 -22.18 -18.47 -14.75
CA LYS A 187 -22.17 -17.39 -13.75
C LYS A 187 -21.60 -17.83 -12.41
N LEU A 188 -21.87 -19.08 -12.02
CA LEU A 188 -21.18 -19.76 -10.92
C LEU A 188 -20.77 -21.14 -11.44
N ASP A 189 -19.47 -21.42 -11.44
CA ASP A 189 -18.88 -22.70 -11.85
C ASP A 189 -18.01 -23.23 -10.72
N VAL A 190 -18.41 -24.36 -10.14
CA VAL A 190 -17.72 -24.95 -8.99
C VAL A 190 -17.10 -26.28 -9.41
N LYS A 191 -15.77 -26.33 -9.43
CA LYS A 191 -15.03 -27.58 -9.62
C LYS A 191 -14.96 -28.33 -8.28
N GLY A 192 -16.04 -29.03 -7.94
CA GLY A 192 -16.14 -29.83 -6.73
C GLY A 192 -17.58 -29.99 -6.25
N THR A 193 -17.74 -30.57 -5.07
CA THR A 193 -19.07 -30.76 -4.46
C THR A 193 -19.59 -29.47 -3.85
N ILE A 194 -20.77 -29.03 -4.28
CA ILE A 194 -21.51 -27.94 -3.64
C ILE A 194 -22.38 -28.55 -2.53
N ARG A 195 -22.18 -28.14 -1.28
CA ARG A 195 -23.06 -28.49 -0.16
C ARG A 195 -23.90 -27.27 0.22
N GLY A 196 -25.13 -27.21 -0.29
CA GLY A 196 -26.14 -26.22 0.11
C GLY A 196 -27.33 -26.91 0.79
N GLN A 197 -27.99 -26.23 1.73
CA GLN A 197 -29.30 -26.67 2.20
C GLN A 197 -30.37 -26.03 1.31
N ASN A 198 -31.19 -26.89 0.68
CA ASN A 198 -32.22 -26.56 -0.30
C ASN A 198 -33.19 -25.44 0.16
N VAL A 199 -32.90 -24.18 -0.16
CA VAL A 199 -33.88 -23.10 -0.05
C VAL A 199 -34.28 -22.68 -1.47
N SER A 200 -35.33 -23.30 -1.99
CA SER A 200 -36.02 -22.82 -3.19
C SER A 200 -37.26 -22.06 -2.75
N PRO A 201 -37.36 -20.74 -2.98
CA PRO A 201 -38.54 -19.98 -2.60
C PRO A 201 -39.78 -20.57 -3.30
N SER A 202 -40.81 -20.92 -2.50
CA SER A 202 -41.99 -21.68 -2.95
C SER A 202 -43.32 -21.03 -2.51
N ASP A 203 -43.26 -19.80 -2.01
CA ASP A 203 -44.44 -19.02 -1.58
C ASP A 203 -45.42 -18.83 -2.74
N GLN A 204 -46.72 -19.01 -2.48
CA GLN A 204 -47.77 -18.87 -3.50
C GLN A 204 -47.77 -17.50 -4.17
N ARG A 205 -47.39 -16.43 -3.46
CA ARG A 205 -47.31 -15.05 -4.00
C ARG A 205 -46.23 -14.89 -5.06
N LEU A 206 -45.28 -15.82 -5.12
CA LEU A 206 -44.20 -15.86 -6.12
C LEU A 206 -44.57 -16.73 -7.33
N LYS A 207 -45.80 -17.26 -7.40
CA LYS A 207 -46.26 -18.20 -8.43
C LYS A 207 -47.54 -17.71 -9.11
N HIS A 208 -47.67 -17.97 -10.40
CA HIS A 208 -48.89 -17.78 -11.18
C HIS A 208 -49.12 -19.01 -12.06
N ASN A 209 -50.32 -19.13 -12.67
CA ASN A 209 -50.70 -20.28 -13.52
C ASN A 209 -50.47 -21.65 -12.85
N ILE A 210 -50.97 -21.79 -11.63
CA ILE A 210 -50.81 -23.01 -10.83
C ILE A 210 -51.84 -24.05 -11.27
N HIS A 211 -51.37 -25.16 -11.84
CA HIS A 211 -52.20 -26.30 -12.24
C HIS A 211 -51.71 -27.59 -11.56
N PRO A 212 -52.60 -28.53 -11.22
CA PRO A 212 -52.20 -29.86 -10.77
C PRO A 212 -51.36 -30.59 -11.83
N LEU A 213 -50.48 -31.50 -11.39
CA LEU A 213 -49.83 -32.43 -12.31
C LEU A 213 -50.77 -33.61 -12.58
N HIS A 214 -50.73 -34.12 -13.81
CA HIS A 214 -51.54 -35.24 -14.27
C HIS A 214 -50.66 -36.24 -15.04
N ASP A 215 -51.13 -37.48 -15.12
CA ASP A 215 -50.45 -38.61 -15.77
C ASP A 215 -49.02 -38.83 -15.24
N SER A 216 -48.79 -38.45 -13.98
CA SER A 216 -47.46 -38.44 -13.36
C SER A 216 -46.92 -39.86 -13.24
N LEU A 217 -47.77 -40.84 -12.91
CA LEU A 217 -47.41 -42.25 -12.86
C LEU A 217 -47.02 -42.77 -14.25
N THR A 218 -47.87 -42.56 -15.24
CA THR A 218 -47.61 -43.02 -16.61
C THR A 218 -46.34 -42.40 -17.18
N LYS A 219 -46.11 -41.11 -16.94
CA LYS A 219 -44.89 -40.43 -17.40
C LYS A 219 -43.65 -40.93 -16.66
N VAL A 220 -43.70 -41.10 -15.33
CA VAL A 220 -42.52 -41.56 -14.57
C VAL A 220 -42.14 -43.01 -14.90
N THR A 221 -43.11 -43.86 -15.23
CA THR A 221 -42.85 -45.25 -15.66
C THR A 221 -42.12 -45.36 -17.01
N GLN A 222 -42.10 -44.28 -17.80
CA GLN A 222 -41.33 -44.22 -19.05
C GLN A 222 -39.87 -43.83 -18.84
N LEU A 223 -39.50 -43.37 -17.64
CA LEU A 223 -38.14 -42.97 -17.33
C LEU A 223 -37.25 -44.18 -17.06
N ARG A 224 -36.03 -44.14 -17.58
CA ARG A 224 -35.04 -45.20 -17.39
C ARG A 224 -33.93 -44.76 -16.43
N GLY A 225 -33.90 -45.38 -15.25
CA GLY A 225 -32.76 -45.28 -14.34
C GLY A 225 -31.51 -45.93 -14.94
N VAL A 226 -30.37 -45.25 -14.86
CA VAL A 226 -29.09 -45.72 -15.40
C VAL A 226 -27.97 -45.58 -14.37
N SER A 227 -26.94 -46.42 -14.50
CA SER A 227 -25.63 -46.18 -13.88
C SER A 227 -24.63 -45.73 -14.95
N PHE A 228 -23.68 -44.87 -14.58
CA PHE A 228 -22.70 -44.33 -15.52
C PHE A 228 -21.39 -43.90 -14.84
N ASN A 229 -20.34 -43.74 -15.64
CA ASN A 229 -19.11 -43.06 -15.26
C ASN A 229 -18.94 -41.81 -16.14
N TRP A 230 -18.29 -40.78 -15.59
CA TRP A 230 -17.98 -39.58 -16.38
C TRP A 230 -16.93 -39.90 -17.45
N LYS A 231 -17.05 -39.27 -18.62
CA LYS A 231 -16.02 -39.36 -19.67
C LYS A 231 -14.70 -38.70 -19.24
N ASP A 232 -14.80 -37.66 -18.42
CA ASP A 232 -13.66 -36.99 -17.81
C ASP A 232 -13.49 -37.48 -16.37
N ASN A 233 -12.48 -38.34 -16.17
CA ASN A 233 -12.15 -38.91 -14.86
C ASN A 233 -11.74 -37.87 -13.80
N SER A 234 -11.46 -36.63 -14.20
CA SER A 234 -11.19 -35.53 -13.27
C SER A 234 -12.45 -34.97 -12.60
N GLN A 235 -13.63 -35.27 -13.13
CA GLN A 235 -14.91 -34.86 -12.54
C GLN A 235 -15.31 -35.77 -11.38
N ASN A 236 -15.35 -37.09 -11.62
CA ASN A 236 -15.57 -38.10 -10.59
C ASN A 236 -15.17 -39.50 -11.14
N GLN A 237 -14.43 -40.27 -10.34
CA GLN A 237 -13.93 -41.59 -10.71
C GLN A 237 -14.85 -42.74 -10.28
N THR A 238 -15.86 -42.49 -9.45
CA THR A 238 -16.78 -43.53 -8.97
C THR A 238 -18.00 -43.66 -9.89
N THR A 239 -18.62 -44.84 -9.88
CA THR A 239 -19.88 -45.09 -10.62
C THR A 239 -21.02 -44.29 -10.00
N GLN A 240 -21.73 -43.55 -10.84
CA GLN A 240 -22.88 -42.73 -10.47
C GLN A 240 -24.18 -43.40 -10.91
N ILE A 241 -25.30 -42.95 -10.34
CA ILE A 241 -26.66 -43.35 -10.72
C ILE A 241 -27.44 -42.09 -11.10
N GLY A 242 -28.27 -42.17 -12.15
CA GLY A 242 -29.10 -41.06 -12.58
C GLY A 242 -30.04 -41.40 -13.72
N LEU A 243 -30.41 -40.36 -14.47
CA LEU A 243 -31.23 -40.38 -15.66
C LEU A 243 -30.47 -39.72 -16.82
N ILE A 244 -30.82 -40.06 -18.06
CA ILE A 244 -30.29 -39.41 -19.26
C ILE A 244 -31.19 -38.23 -19.63
N ALA A 245 -30.65 -37.00 -19.65
CA ALA A 245 -31.42 -35.79 -19.87
C ALA A 245 -32.17 -35.78 -21.21
N GLN A 246 -31.56 -36.37 -22.24
CA GLN A 246 -32.14 -36.52 -23.58
C GLN A 246 -33.36 -37.46 -23.59
N GLU A 247 -33.41 -38.44 -22.69
CA GLU A 247 -34.55 -39.36 -22.54
C GLU A 247 -35.66 -38.72 -21.69
N VAL A 248 -35.30 -37.88 -20.72
CA VAL A 248 -36.26 -37.17 -19.86
C VAL A 248 -36.97 -36.04 -20.60
N GLU A 249 -36.25 -35.28 -21.45
CA GLU A 249 -36.75 -34.09 -22.13
C GLU A 249 -38.07 -34.28 -22.91
N PRO A 250 -38.28 -35.34 -23.71
CA PRO A 250 -39.57 -35.52 -24.40
C PRO A 250 -40.75 -35.82 -23.46
N ILE A 251 -40.50 -36.22 -22.20
CA ILE A 251 -41.53 -36.59 -21.23
C ILE A 251 -41.79 -35.44 -20.24
N PHE A 252 -40.72 -34.82 -19.73
CA PHE A 252 -40.73 -33.72 -18.78
C PHE A 252 -39.78 -32.61 -19.24
N PRO A 253 -40.12 -31.85 -20.29
CA PRO A 253 -39.27 -30.78 -20.81
C PRO A 253 -38.95 -29.72 -19.75
N GLU A 254 -39.86 -29.48 -18.80
CA GLU A 254 -39.70 -28.53 -17.68
C GLU A 254 -38.63 -28.92 -16.64
N LEU A 255 -38.18 -30.18 -16.65
CA LEU A 255 -37.13 -30.68 -15.78
C LEU A 255 -35.74 -30.61 -16.44
N VAL A 256 -35.67 -30.34 -17.74
CA VAL A 256 -34.42 -30.32 -18.50
C VAL A 256 -34.09 -28.89 -18.89
N SER A 257 -32.83 -28.51 -18.69
CA SER A 257 -32.30 -27.24 -19.17
C SER A 257 -31.11 -27.51 -20.08
N THR A 258 -31.01 -26.75 -21.17
CA THR A 258 -29.90 -26.83 -22.10
C THR A 258 -29.06 -25.57 -21.97
N ASP A 259 -27.76 -25.72 -21.77
CA ASP A 259 -26.85 -24.58 -21.72
C ASP A 259 -26.48 -24.06 -23.12
N SER A 260 -25.69 -22.98 -23.17
CA SER A 260 -25.24 -22.35 -24.41
C SER A 260 -24.35 -23.23 -25.29
N LYS A 261 -23.83 -24.35 -24.76
CA LYS A 261 -23.01 -25.33 -25.49
C LYS A 261 -23.80 -26.56 -25.92
N GLY A 262 -25.08 -26.63 -25.55
CA GLY A 262 -25.94 -27.76 -25.86
C GLY A 262 -25.90 -28.90 -24.85
N TYR A 263 -25.17 -28.80 -23.73
CA TYR A 263 -25.27 -29.83 -22.69
C TYR A 263 -26.57 -29.66 -21.91
N LYS A 264 -27.17 -30.80 -21.56
CA LYS A 264 -28.46 -30.88 -20.89
C LYS A 264 -28.27 -31.26 -19.42
N SER A 265 -28.99 -30.58 -18.54
CA SER A 265 -28.99 -30.82 -17.09
C SER A 265 -30.41 -31.12 -16.61
N ILE A 266 -30.55 -31.98 -15.59
CA ILE A 266 -31.84 -32.34 -14.99
C ILE A 266 -32.00 -31.68 -13.62
N ALA A 267 -33.17 -31.08 -13.39
CA ALA A 267 -33.59 -30.56 -12.10
C ALA A 267 -34.09 -31.69 -11.17
N TYR A 268 -33.20 -32.59 -10.73
CA TYR A 268 -33.56 -33.76 -9.91
C TYR A 268 -34.41 -33.42 -8.68
N GLY A 269 -34.17 -32.28 -8.02
CA GLY A 269 -34.96 -31.87 -6.85
C GLY A 269 -36.45 -31.64 -7.15
N LYS A 270 -36.80 -31.28 -8.39
CA LYS A 270 -38.20 -31.11 -8.81
C LYS A 270 -38.88 -32.45 -9.13
N LEU A 271 -38.10 -33.49 -9.49
CA LEU A 271 -38.63 -34.83 -9.77
C LEU A 271 -39.35 -35.41 -8.54
N THR A 272 -38.92 -35.04 -7.33
CA THR A 272 -39.60 -35.43 -6.08
C THR A 272 -41.08 -35.03 -6.07
N VAL A 273 -41.45 -33.87 -6.62
CA VAL A 273 -42.85 -33.42 -6.68
C VAL A 273 -43.65 -34.24 -7.69
N VAL A 274 -43.04 -34.61 -8.82
CA VAL A 274 -43.66 -35.52 -9.80
C VAL A 274 -43.91 -36.89 -9.18
N LEU A 275 -42.95 -37.42 -8.42
CA LEU A 275 -43.08 -38.69 -7.71
C LEU A 275 -44.20 -38.68 -6.67
N VAL A 276 -44.45 -37.55 -5.99
CA VAL A 276 -45.58 -37.41 -5.06
C VAL A 276 -46.91 -37.62 -5.76
N GLU A 277 -47.13 -37.01 -6.93
CA GLU A 277 -48.38 -37.18 -7.68
C GLU A 277 -48.48 -38.58 -8.31
N ALA A 278 -47.37 -39.14 -8.80
CA ALA A 278 -47.34 -40.52 -9.28
C ALA A 278 -47.76 -41.54 -8.21
N ILE A 279 -47.33 -41.35 -6.96
CA ILE A 279 -47.72 -42.21 -5.83
C ILE A 279 -49.21 -42.07 -5.52
N LYS A 280 -49.77 -40.85 -5.59
CA LYS A 280 -51.21 -40.62 -5.39
C LYS A 280 -52.04 -41.30 -6.48
N GLU A 281 -51.64 -41.17 -7.74
CA GLU A 281 -52.28 -41.86 -8.87
C GLU A 281 -52.21 -43.39 -8.72
N LEU A 282 -51.04 -43.93 -8.32
CA LEU A 282 -50.87 -45.36 -8.05
C LEU A 282 -51.80 -45.83 -6.92
N GLN A 283 -51.91 -45.07 -5.83
CA GLN A 283 -52.79 -45.39 -4.71
C GLN A 283 -54.26 -45.43 -5.14
N GLN A 284 -54.69 -44.55 -6.04
CA GLN A 284 -56.04 -44.56 -6.61
C GLN A 284 -56.30 -45.84 -7.43
N GLN A 285 -55.35 -46.25 -8.28
CA GLN A 285 -55.47 -47.49 -9.05
C GLN A 285 -55.54 -48.73 -8.14
N VAL A 286 -54.71 -48.78 -7.10
CA VAL A 286 -54.75 -49.88 -6.12
C VAL A 286 -56.07 -49.92 -5.37
N ALA A 287 -56.64 -48.76 -5.00
CA ALA A 287 -57.94 -48.70 -4.34
C ALA A 287 -59.07 -49.17 -5.26
N ALA A 288 -59.04 -48.77 -6.54
CA ALA A 288 -60.02 -49.21 -7.54
C ALA A 288 -59.96 -50.74 -7.77
N LEU A 289 -58.76 -51.32 -7.82
CA LEU A 289 -58.59 -52.77 -7.97
C LEU A 289 -59.09 -53.57 -6.76
N LYS A 290 -58.96 -53.03 -5.55
CA LYS A 290 -59.43 -53.69 -4.31
C LYS A 290 -60.95 -53.62 -4.11
N ALA A 291 -61.64 -52.75 -4.84
CA ALA A 291 -63.08 -52.61 -4.79
C ALA A 291 -63.82 -53.54 -5.79
N GLN A 292 -63.06 -54.25 -6.63
CA GLN A 292 -63.54 -55.32 -7.52
C GLN A 292 -63.51 -56.66 -6.79
#